data_AF-A0A7U2HTM6-F1
#
_entry.id   AF-A0A7U2HTM6-F1
#
_cell.length_a   1.000
_cell.length_b   1.000
_cell.length_c   1.000
_cell.angle_alpha   90.00
_cell.angle_beta   90.00
_cell.angle_gamma   90.00
#
_symmetry.space_group_name_H-M   'P 1'
#
loop_
_entity.id
_entity.type
_entity.pdbx_description
1 polymer ?
#
loop_
_entity_poly.entity_id
_entity_poly.type
_entity_poly.pdbx_seq_one_letter_code
_entity_poly.pdbx_strand_id
1 'polypeptide(L)'
;MLFCSIDQLNSCRPMESICSSCNRSFLTIGALQQHKRDSQAHTQSLSCGNCNRSFNSEHALEQHLRDSPVHHLVPETPLDAFFRSFSTFEYDPSQPPATSYARLRAHEGWQRGEAASADAWDRYQGALEGELRMWYGDEDDLAAWHALCHAIGVEPPPRTCDRCEQV
;
A
#
# COMPACT_ATOMS: atom_id res chain seq x y z
N MET A 1 26.83 -73.11 7.18
CA MET A 1 25.61 -72.73 6.43
C MET A 1 25.34 -71.26 6.73
N LEU A 2 25.13 -70.46 5.69
CA LEU A 2 25.20 -68.99 5.68
C LEU A 2 24.10 -68.30 6.52
N PHE A 3 24.50 -67.20 7.16
CA PHE A 3 23.65 -66.13 7.69
C PHE A 3 23.07 -65.28 6.55
N CYS A 4 21.82 -64.80 6.71
CA CYS A 4 21.46 -63.39 6.44
C CYS A 4 20.01 -63.11 6.91
N SER A 5 19.86 -62.17 7.84
CA SER A 5 18.58 -61.52 8.18
C SER A 5 18.31 -60.42 7.15
N ILE A 6 17.10 -60.37 6.58
CA ILE A 6 16.74 -59.39 5.56
C ILE A 6 16.23 -58.11 6.24
N ASP A 7 17.04 -57.07 6.13
CA ASP A 7 16.79 -55.67 6.49
C ASP A 7 15.73 -54.99 5.59
N GLN A 8 14.92 -54.14 6.23
CA GLN A 8 14.47 -52.82 5.79
C GLN A 8 14.07 -52.61 4.31
N LEU A 9 12.77 -52.69 4.00
CA LEU A 9 12.20 -52.03 2.82
C LEU A 9 10.84 -51.39 3.15
N ASN A 10 10.84 -50.07 3.37
CA ASN A 10 9.86 -49.08 2.85
C ASN A 10 9.84 -47.80 3.69
N SER A 11 10.84 -46.94 3.50
CA SER A 11 10.73 -45.51 3.81
C SER A 11 11.35 -44.70 2.68
N CYS A 12 10.78 -44.80 1.48
CA CYS A 12 10.98 -43.79 0.45
C CYS A 12 10.05 -42.62 0.73
N ARG A 13 10.41 -41.73 1.66
CA ARG A 13 9.80 -40.39 1.69
C ARG A 13 10.27 -39.67 0.41
N PRO A 14 9.36 -39.21 -0.46
CA PRO A 14 9.75 -38.45 -1.63
C PRO A 14 10.59 -37.25 -1.17
N MET A 15 11.65 -36.95 -1.91
CA MET A 15 12.57 -35.86 -1.57
C MET A 15 11.83 -34.52 -1.75
N GLU A 16 11.21 -34.04 -0.67
CA GLU A 16 10.45 -32.79 -0.67
C GLU A 16 11.39 -31.61 -0.88
N SER A 17 11.10 -30.83 -1.91
CA SER A 17 11.83 -29.61 -2.23
C SER A 17 11.13 -28.44 -1.55
N ILE A 18 11.82 -27.73 -0.64
CA ILE A 18 11.23 -26.66 0.18
C ILE A 18 11.62 -25.28 -0.37
N CYS A 19 10.67 -24.35 -0.42
CA CYS A 19 10.95 -22.96 -0.74
C CYS A 19 11.56 -22.25 0.48
N SER A 20 12.83 -21.85 0.40
CA SER A 20 13.53 -21.14 1.49
C SER A 20 12.89 -19.81 1.89
N SER A 21 12.13 -19.18 0.98
CA SER A 21 11.54 -17.85 1.20
C SER A 21 10.18 -17.90 1.88
N CYS A 22 9.46 -19.03 1.83
CA CYS A 22 8.12 -19.16 2.43
C CYS A 22 7.83 -20.54 3.07
N ASN A 23 8.84 -21.41 3.16
CA ASN A 23 8.82 -22.74 3.75
C ASN A 23 7.76 -23.72 3.22
N ARG A 24 7.15 -23.47 2.05
CA ARG A 24 6.27 -24.44 1.39
C ARG A 24 7.05 -25.63 0.83
N SER A 25 6.54 -26.85 1.03
CA SER A 25 7.09 -28.10 0.48
C SER A 25 6.44 -28.47 -0.85
N PHE A 26 7.25 -29.03 -1.75
CA PHE A 26 6.83 -29.47 -3.07
C PHE A 26 7.36 -30.88 -3.35
N LEU A 27 6.54 -31.69 -4.03
CA LEU A 27 6.87 -33.07 -4.36
C LEU A 27 7.95 -33.20 -5.45
N THR A 28 8.19 -32.12 -6.21
CA THR A 28 9.21 -32.10 -7.27
C THR A 28 9.94 -30.76 -7.31
N ILE A 29 11.19 -30.78 -7.77
CA ILE A 29 11.99 -29.57 -8.03
C ILE A 29 11.28 -28.70 -9.10
N GLY A 30 10.64 -29.30 -10.09
CA GLY A 30 9.87 -28.59 -11.11
C GLY A 30 8.72 -27.78 -10.52
N ALA A 31 7.96 -28.36 -9.59
CA ALA A 31 6.89 -27.65 -8.88
C ALA A 31 7.42 -26.51 -8.01
N LEU A 32 8.56 -26.70 -7.33
CA LEU A 32 9.22 -25.62 -6.58
C LEU A 32 9.69 -24.47 -7.50
N GLN A 33 10.26 -24.78 -8.67
CA GLN A 33 10.71 -23.77 -9.63
C GLN A 33 9.55 -23.02 -10.29
N GLN A 34 8.43 -23.71 -10.55
CA GLN A 34 7.19 -23.05 -11.00
C GLN A 34 6.65 -22.12 -9.90
N HIS A 35 6.59 -22.60 -8.66
CA HIS A 35 6.19 -21.79 -7.52
C HIS A 35 7.04 -20.52 -7.37
N LYS A 36 8.37 -20.61 -7.48
CA LYS A 36 9.25 -19.45 -7.38
C LYS A 36 9.05 -18.42 -8.51
N ARG A 37 8.65 -18.87 -9.70
CA ARG A 37 8.41 -17.98 -10.85
C ARG A 37 7.04 -17.31 -10.78
N ASP A 38 6.00 -18.06 -10.40
CA ASP A 38 4.62 -17.60 -10.53
C ASP A 38 4.05 -17.05 -9.23
N SER A 39 4.68 -17.33 -8.10
CA SER A 39 4.21 -16.82 -6.81
C SER A 39 4.50 -15.34 -6.72
N GLN A 40 3.45 -14.56 -6.57
CA GLN A 40 3.50 -13.11 -6.34
C GLN A 40 4.39 -12.73 -5.14
N ALA A 41 4.51 -13.62 -4.14
CA ALA A 41 5.43 -13.45 -3.00
C ALA A 41 6.93 -13.46 -3.37
N HIS A 42 7.29 -13.99 -4.55
CA HIS A 42 8.67 -14.06 -5.05
C HIS A 42 8.86 -13.28 -6.35
N THR A 43 7.77 -12.76 -6.94
CA THR A 43 7.85 -11.86 -8.08
C THR A 43 8.52 -10.58 -7.63
N GLN A 44 9.61 -10.21 -8.31
CA GLN A 44 10.33 -8.97 -8.00
C GLN A 44 9.40 -7.78 -8.25
N SER A 45 8.91 -7.18 -7.16
CA SER A 45 8.06 -6.01 -7.26
C SER A 45 8.92 -4.78 -7.55
N LEU A 46 8.55 -4.03 -8.58
CA LEU A 46 9.17 -2.74 -8.89
C LEU A 46 8.48 -1.68 -8.04
N SER A 47 9.24 -1.03 -7.15
CA SER A 47 8.68 -0.01 -6.26
C SER A 47 8.87 1.38 -6.83
N CYS A 48 7.84 2.22 -6.72
CA CYS A 48 7.96 3.65 -6.97
C CYS A 48 8.79 4.30 -5.86
N GLY A 49 9.90 4.93 -6.22
CA GLY A 49 10.81 5.59 -5.27
C GLY A 49 10.20 6.79 -4.55
N ASN A 50 9.07 7.32 -5.04
CA ASN A 50 8.44 8.54 -4.53
C ASN A 50 7.23 8.27 -3.64
N CYS A 51 6.51 7.15 -3.82
CA CYS A 51 5.29 6.85 -3.05
C CYS A 51 5.27 5.42 -2.47
N ASN A 52 6.38 4.70 -2.55
CA ASN A 52 6.59 3.36 -1.98
C ASN A 52 5.56 2.29 -2.40
N ARG A 53 4.74 2.56 -3.42
CA ARG A 53 3.86 1.58 -4.04
C ARG A 53 4.67 0.59 -4.87
N SER A 54 4.30 -0.69 -4.79
CA SER A 54 4.97 -1.80 -5.44
C SER A 54 4.12 -2.35 -6.58
N PHE A 55 4.75 -2.56 -7.74
CA PHE A 55 4.12 -3.00 -8.97
C PHE A 55 4.70 -4.34 -9.41
N ASN A 56 3.87 -5.19 -9.99
CA ASN A 56 4.26 -6.52 -10.46
C ASN A 56 4.87 -6.52 -11.88
N SER A 57 4.92 -5.36 -12.55
CA SER A 57 5.50 -5.20 -13.88
C SER A 57 5.98 -3.77 -14.11
N GLU A 58 6.94 -3.62 -15.04
CA GLU A 58 7.48 -2.33 -15.44
C GLU A 58 6.39 -1.47 -16.10
N HIS A 59 5.56 -2.07 -16.95
CA HIS A 59 4.44 -1.37 -17.59
C HIS A 59 3.44 -0.80 -16.57
N ALA A 60 3.13 -1.55 -15.50
CA ALA A 60 2.24 -1.06 -14.45
C ALA A 60 2.89 0.08 -13.64
N LEU A 61 4.20 0.03 -13.39
CA LEU A 61 4.94 1.12 -12.77
C LEU A 61 4.98 2.36 -13.68
N GLU A 62 5.28 2.22 -14.98
CA GLU A 62 5.29 3.32 -15.94
C GLU A 62 3.91 3.98 -16.09
N GLN A 63 2.85 3.16 -16.17
CA GLN A 63 1.48 3.66 -16.17
C GLN A 63 1.18 4.42 -14.88
N HIS A 64 1.59 3.90 -13.73
CA HIS A 64 1.45 4.61 -12.47
C HIS A 64 2.20 5.95 -12.45
N LEU A 65 3.45 6.00 -12.92
CA LEU A 65 4.22 7.25 -12.96
C LEU A 65 3.60 8.30 -13.90
N ARG A 66 2.94 7.86 -14.97
CA ARG A 66 2.29 8.75 -15.94
C ARG A 66 0.90 9.20 -15.47
N ASP A 67 0.08 8.29 -14.99
CA ASP A 67 -1.35 8.54 -14.81
C ASP A 67 -1.71 8.75 -13.32
N SER A 68 -0.82 8.41 -12.38
CA SER A 68 -1.08 8.66 -10.97
C SER A 68 -1.00 10.15 -10.71
N PRO A 69 -2.03 10.74 -10.07
CA PRO A 69 -1.95 12.13 -9.67
C PRO A 69 -0.75 12.37 -8.70
N VAL A 70 -0.15 11.32 -8.10
CA VAL A 70 0.97 11.45 -7.13
C VAL A 70 2.23 11.91 -7.85
N HIS A 71 2.29 11.63 -9.15
CA HIS A 71 3.42 11.93 -10.03
C HIS A 71 3.05 12.92 -11.14
N HIS A 72 1.77 13.03 -11.47
CA HIS A 72 1.25 14.14 -12.23
C HIS A 72 1.33 15.42 -11.38
N LEU A 73 1.79 16.52 -11.97
CA LEU A 73 1.66 17.84 -11.39
C LEU A 73 0.16 18.18 -11.35
N VAL A 74 -0.54 17.75 -10.30
CA VAL A 74 -1.94 18.12 -10.11
C VAL A 74 -1.97 19.61 -9.79
N PRO A 75 -2.71 20.41 -10.57
CA PRO A 75 -2.96 21.79 -10.23
C PRO A 75 -4.00 21.80 -9.10
N GLU A 76 -3.53 22.08 -7.89
CA GLU A 76 -4.29 22.25 -6.63
C GLU A 76 -4.96 20.99 -6.06
N THR A 77 -4.26 20.36 -5.12
CA THR A 77 -4.87 19.35 -4.25
C THR A 77 -5.85 19.97 -3.23
N PRO A 78 -6.72 19.20 -2.56
CA PRO A 78 -7.60 19.72 -1.52
C PRO A 78 -6.87 20.50 -0.40
N LEU A 79 -5.69 20.04 0.01
CA LEU A 79 -4.84 20.79 0.94
C LEU A 79 -4.29 22.09 0.33
N ASP A 80 -3.88 22.08 -0.95
CA ASP A 80 -3.44 23.29 -1.62
C ASP A 80 -4.54 24.35 -1.64
N ALA A 81 -5.77 23.95 -1.98
CA ALA A 81 -6.93 24.83 -1.98
C ALA A 81 -7.23 25.37 -0.57
N PHE A 82 -7.11 24.52 0.46
CA PHE A 82 -7.28 24.95 1.84
C PHE A 82 -6.25 26.02 2.23
N PHE A 83 -4.96 25.75 2.08
CA PHE A 83 -3.91 26.68 2.52
C PHE A 83 -3.89 27.96 1.68
N ARG A 84 -4.14 27.88 0.37
CA ARG A 84 -4.23 29.06 -0.52
C ARG A 84 -5.45 29.92 -0.27
N SER A 85 -6.48 29.42 0.42
CA SER A 85 -7.62 30.25 0.86
C SER A 85 -7.20 31.34 1.88
N PHE A 86 -6.05 31.17 2.53
CA PHE A 86 -5.43 32.17 3.40
C PHE A 86 -4.42 32.99 2.59
N SER A 87 -4.88 33.99 1.86
CA SER A 87 -4.06 34.74 0.89
C SER A 87 -2.86 35.50 1.49
N THR A 88 -2.84 35.73 2.80
CA THR A 88 -1.73 36.38 3.51
C THR A 88 -0.72 35.38 4.09
N PHE A 89 -1.03 34.09 4.04
CA PHE A 89 -0.18 33.02 4.55
C PHE A 89 0.73 32.47 3.44
N GLU A 90 2.04 32.48 3.69
CA GLU A 90 3.03 31.90 2.76
C GLU A 90 3.03 30.36 2.85
N TYR A 91 2.18 29.74 2.04
CA TYR A 91 2.08 28.29 1.91
C TYR A 91 3.23 27.69 1.09
N ASP A 92 3.92 26.73 1.70
CA ASP A 92 4.99 25.92 1.09
C ASP A 92 4.53 24.47 0.97
N PRO A 93 4.19 23.99 -0.24
CA PRO A 93 3.66 22.63 -0.46
C PRO A 93 4.73 21.54 -0.25
N SER A 94 6.01 21.88 -0.08
CA SER A 94 7.05 20.90 0.23
C SER A 94 7.08 20.50 1.71
N GLN A 95 6.40 21.25 2.58
CA GLN A 95 6.36 20.98 4.01
C GLN A 95 5.26 19.97 4.36
N PRO A 96 5.45 19.16 5.43
CA PRO A 96 4.38 18.30 5.93
C PRO A 96 3.12 19.12 6.27
N PRO A 97 1.91 18.64 5.94
CA PRO A 97 0.67 19.39 6.18
C PRO A 97 0.48 19.85 7.63
N ALA A 98 0.91 19.02 8.59
CA ALA A 98 0.84 19.37 10.02
C ALA A 98 1.74 20.56 10.38
N THR A 99 2.92 20.65 9.75
CA THR A 99 3.86 21.77 9.90
C THR A 99 3.25 23.06 9.32
N SER A 100 2.68 22.98 8.11
CA SER A 100 2.00 24.11 7.48
C SER A 100 0.81 24.60 8.31
N TYR A 101 0.01 23.69 8.86
CA TYR A 101 -1.12 24.06 9.73
C TYR A 101 -0.67 24.72 11.04
N ALA A 102 0.41 24.23 11.68
CA ALA A 102 0.96 24.88 12.87
C ALA A 102 1.43 26.31 12.59
N ARG A 103 2.08 26.55 11.43
CA ARG A 103 2.48 27.90 10.99
C ARG A 103 1.26 28.78 10.71
N LEU A 104 0.24 28.25 10.05
CA LEU A 104 -1.01 28.98 9.79
C LEU A 104 -1.69 29.42 11.09
N ARG A 105 -1.80 28.53 12.08
CA ARG A 105 -2.36 28.86 13.39
C ARG A 105 -1.59 29.99 14.08
N ALA A 106 -0.26 29.98 13.97
CA ALA A 106 0.58 31.05 14.52
C ALA A 106 0.41 32.37 13.77
N HIS A 107 0.26 32.32 12.45
CA HIS A 107 0.04 33.48 11.57
C HIS A 107 -1.30 34.17 11.85
N GLU A 108 -2.37 33.39 12.00
CA GLU A 108 -3.73 33.89 12.28
C GLU A 108 -3.95 34.25 13.77
N GLY A 109 -3.02 33.87 14.66
CA GLY A 109 -3.10 34.19 16.10
C GLY A 109 -4.16 33.41 16.88
N TRP A 110 -4.71 32.33 16.32
CA TRP A 110 -5.83 31.58 16.87
C TRP A 110 -5.57 30.96 18.25
N GLN A 111 -6.38 31.36 19.23
CA GLN A 111 -6.41 30.71 20.55
C GLN A 111 -7.34 29.49 20.57
N ARG A 112 -7.09 28.61 21.55
CA ARG A 112 -7.93 27.41 21.76
C ARG A 112 -9.36 27.83 22.11
N GLY A 113 -10.34 27.38 21.32
CA GLY A 113 -11.77 27.60 21.58
C GLY A 113 -12.41 28.76 20.80
N GLU A 114 -11.64 29.46 19.96
CA GLU A 114 -12.21 30.43 19.02
C GLU A 114 -12.97 29.73 17.88
N ALA A 115 -14.14 30.26 17.51
CA ALA A 115 -14.96 29.69 16.45
C ALA A 115 -14.24 29.65 15.10
N ALA A 116 -13.45 30.70 14.78
CA ALA A 116 -12.64 30.74 13.56
C ALA A 116 -11.56 29.65 13.53
N SER A 117 -10.95 29.35 14.67
CA SER A 117 -9.98 28.24 14.80
C SER A 117 -10.64 26.87 14.65
N ALA A 118 -11.90 26.73 15.06
CA ALA A 118 -12.66 25.49 14.93
C ALA A 118 -13.07 25.24 13.47
N ASP A 119 -13.65 26.24 12.80
CA ASP A 119 -13.99 26.15 11.37
C ASP A 119 -12.77 25.82 10.50
N ALA A 120 -11.66 26.51 10.73
CA ALA A 120 -10.43 26.25 10.00
C ALA A 120 -9.86 24.85 10.28
N TRP A 121 -10.03 24.32 11.49
CA TRP A 121 -9.62 22.96 11.82
C TRP A 121 -10.48 21.93 11.09
N ASP A 122 -11.80 22.11 11.08
CA ASP A 122 -12.72 21.20 10.39
C ASP A 122 -12.46 21.20 8.88
N ARG A 123 -12.23 22.38 8.29
CA ARG A 123 -11.85 22.52 6.87
C ARG A 123 -10.49 21.86 6.57
N TYR A 124 -9.53 21.97 7.48
CA TYR A 124 -8.23 21.31 7.35
C TYR A 124 -8.35 19.78 7.43
N GLN A 125 -9.14 19.24 8.36
CA GLN A 125 -9.41 17.80 8.45
C GLN A 125 -10.11 17.28 7.19
N GLY A 126 -11.14 17.99 6.71
CA GLY A 126 -11.82 17.62 5.47
C GLY A 126 -10.90 17.69 4.25
N ALA A 127 -9.94 18.61 4.21
CA ALA A 127 -8.92 18.65 3.17
C ALA A 127 -7.98 17.44 3.25
N LEU A 128 -7.53 17.04 4.44
CA LEU A 128 -6.71 15.83 4.63
C LEU A 128 -7.44 14.54 4.20
N GLU A 129 -8.71 14.42 4.54
CA GLU A 129 -9.56 13.32 4.07
C GLU A 129 -9.75 13.36 2.54
N GLY A 130 -9.93 14.56 1.99
CA GLY A 130 -9.97 14.79 0.55
C GLY A 130 -8.69 14.34 -0.16
N GLU A 131 -7.52 14.58 0.42
CA GLU A 131 -6.25 14.03 -0.07
C GLU A 131 -6.27 12.51 -0.02
N LEU A 132 -6.62 11.91 1.13
CA LEU A 132 -6.64 10.46 1.27
C LEU A 132 -7.51 9.81 0.20
N ARG A 133 -8.72 10.35 0.00
CA ARG A 133 -9.65 9.90 -1.04
C ARG A 133 -9.12 10.12 -2.44
N MET A 134 -8.49 11.26 -2.72
CA MET A 134 -7.85 11.54 -4.01
C MET A 134 -6.71 10.55 -4.32
N TRP A 135 -5.97 10.11 -3.30
CA TRP A 135 -4.77 9.26 -3.46
C TRP A 135 -5.03 7.77 -3.38
N TYR A 136 -5.96 7.38 -2.51
CA TYR A 136 -6.22 5.99 -2.14
C TYR A 136 -7.62 5.52 -2.55
N GLY A 137 -8.52 6.39 -3.00
CA GLY A 137 -9.91 6.06 -3.31
C GLY A 137 -10.83 6.24 -2.10
N ASP A 138 -12.15 6.15 -2.34
CA ASP A 138 -13.16 6.21 -1.28
C ASP A 138 -13.11 4.96 -0.38
N GLU A 139 -13.57 5.07 0.87
CA GLU A 139 -13.71 3.91 1.76
C GLU A 139 -14.69 2.87 1.20
N ASP A 140 -15.64 3.30 0.38
CA ASP A 140 -16.58 2.42 -0.34
C ASP A 140 -16.02 1.90 -1.68
N ASP A 141 -14.80 2.31 -2.06
CA ASP A 141 -14.16 1.86 -3.29
C ASP A 141 -13.53 0.48 -3.10
N LEU A 142 -14.28 -0.54 -3.51
CA LEU A 142 -13.84 -1.91 -3.45
C LEU A 142 -12.53 -2.16 -4.23
N ALA A 143 -12.25 -1.39 -5.29
CA ALA A 143 -11.01 -1.54 -6.05
C ALA A 143 -9.79 -1.05 -5.27
N ALA A 144 -9.93 0.02 -4.49
CA ALA A 144 -8.91 0.50 -3.56
C ALA A 144 -8.62 -0.55 -2.47
N TRP A 145 -9.66 -1.12 -1.88
CA TRP A 145 -9.55 -2.20 -0.91
C TRP A 145 -8.94 -3.47 -1.48
N HIS A 146 -9.29 -3.83 -2.72
CA HIS A 146 -8.68 -4.97 -3.41
C HIS A 146 -7.19 -4.76 -3.62
N ALA A 147 -6.76 -3.54 -3.99
CA ALA A 147 -5.34 -3.22 -4.11
C ALA A 147 -4.59 -3.40 -2.78
N LEU A 148 -5.19 -2.99 -1.66
CA LEU A 148 -4.64 -3.22 -0.31
C LEU A 148 -4.62 -4.71 0.07
N CYS A 149 -5.74 -5.42 -0.14
CA CYS A 149 -5.85 -6.86 0.13
C CYS A 149 -4.82 -7.67 -0.66
N HIS A 150 -4.61 -7.35 -1.94
CA HIS A 150 -3.59 -8.00 -2.76
C HIS A 150 -2.17 -7.67 -2.28
N ALA A 151 -1.90 -6.44 -1.84
CA ALA A 151 -0.60 -6.06 -1.31
C ALA A 151 -0.22 -6.84 -0.04
N ILE A 152 -1.21 -7.24 0.78
CA ILE A 152 -1.03 -8.08 1.98
C ILE A 152 -1.22 -9.59 1.71
N GLY A 153 -1.41 -9.99 0.45
CA GLY A 153 -1.45 -11.40 0.03
C GLY A 153 -2.79 -12.12 0.24
N VAL A 154 -3.90 -11.39 0.28
CA VAL A 154 -5.25 -11.94 0.47
C VAL A 154 -5.86 -12.27 -0.89
N GLU A 155 -6.05 -13.56 -1.16
CA GLU A 155 -6.62 -14.03 -2.43
C GLU A 155 -7.56 -15.24 -2.24
N PRO A 156 -8.78 -15.21 -2.81
CA PRO A 156 -9.38 -14.09 -3.55
C PRO A 156 -9.76 -12.94 -2.60
N PRO A 157 -9.67 -11.68 -3.06
CA PRO A 157 -10.03 -10.54 -2.23
C PRO A 157 -11.52 -10.59 -1.87
N PRO A 158 -11.91 -10.13 -0.67
CA PRO A 158 -13.30 -10.12 -0.26
C PRO A 158 -14.17 -9.29 -1.20
N ARG A 159 -15.44 -9.68 -1.38
CA ARG A 159 -16.32 -9.05 -2.39
C ARG A 159 -16.97 -7.73 -1.94
N THR A 160 -16.69 -7.26 -0.73
CA THR A 160 -17.31 -6.07 -0.11
C THR A 160 -16.27 -5.36 0.76
N CYS A 161 -16.33 -4.02 0.83
CA CYS A 161 -15.40 -3.20 1.62
C CYS A 161 -15.41 -3.59 3.10
N ASP A 162 -16.59 -3.81 3.69
CA ASP A 162 -16.74 -4.28 5.09
C ASP A 162 -15.93 -5.55 5.40
N ARG A 163 -15.77 -6.43 4.40
CA ARG A 163 -15.02 -7.67 4.57
C ARG A 163 -13.54 -7.49 4.30
N CYS A 164 -13.14 -6.46 3.56
CA CYS A 164 -11.75 -6.06 3.38
C CYS A 164 -11.21 -5.34 4.63
N GLU A 165 -12.06 -4.62 5.36
CA GLU A 165 -11.71 -3.95 6.63
C GLU A 165 -11.41 -4.95 7.77
N GLN A 166 -11.95 -6.17 7.68
CA GLN A 166 -11.82 -7.23 8.70
C GLN A 166 -10.63 -8.17 8.47
N VAL A 167 -9.75 -7.87 7.51
CA VAL A 167 -8.61 -8.71 7.12
C VAL A 167 -7.33 -8.25 7.80
#